data_AF-A0A133N9J2-F1
#
_entry.id   AF-A0A133N9J2-F1
#
_cell.length_a   1.000
_cell.length_b   1.000
_cell.length_c   1.000
_cell.angle_alpha   90.00
_cell.angle_beta   90.00
_cell.angle_gamma   90.00
#
_symmetry.space_group_name_H-M   'P 1'
#
loop_
_entity.id
_entity.type
_entity.pdbx_description
1 polymer ?
#
loop_
_entity_poly.entity_id
_entity_poly.type
_entity_poly.pdbx_seq_one_letter_code
_entity_poly.pdbx_strand_id
1 'polypeptide(L)'
;MTFKQAVEEIKKGKKIKHKSWDSLIVDGFYGNTTVSLTDDRGYPYYFELDDFLKRFGKFKNGWVLVSIKEYIEFLQQFEVVNDKKIY
;
A
#
# COMPACT_ATOMS: atom_id res chain seq x y z
N MET A 1 -3.92 -2.34 13.98
CA MET A 1 -2.70 -1.76 14.58
C MET A 1 -2.77 -0.24 14.56
N THR A 2 -1.93 0.42 15.35
CA THR A 2 -1.78 1.89 15.35
C THR A 2 -0.94 2.35 14.16
N PHE A 3 -0.98 3.65 13.84
CA PHE A 3 -0.15 4.23 12.78
C PHE A 3 1.35 3.99 13.01
N LYS A 4 1.80 4.16 14.26
CA LYS A 4 3.21 3.94 14.63
C LYS A 4 3.62 2.49 14.36
N GLN A 5 2.78 1.52 14.77
CA GLN A 5 3.03 0.10 14.47
C GLN A 5 3.06 -0.17 12.97
N ALA A 6 2.13 0.42 12.22
CA ALA A 6 2.09 0.32 10.77
C ALA A 6 3.40 0.80 10.11
N VAL A 7 3.91 1.97 10.50
CA VAL A 7 5.20 2.49 9.98
C VAL A 7 6.36 1.54 10.27
N GLU A 8 6.42 0.94 11.46
CA GLU A 8 7.45 -0.04 11.80
C GLU A 8 7.32 -1.33 10.97
N GLU A 9 6.10 -1.78 10.65
CA GLU A 9 5.89 -2.93 9.76
C GLU A 9 6.24 -2.61 8.30
N ILE A 10 5.95 -1.40 7.80
CA ILE A 10 6.38 -0.94 6.46
C ILE A 10 7.92 -0.99 6.36
N LYS A 11 8.65 -0.53 7.38
CA LYS A 11 10.12 -0.59 7.43
C LYS A 11 10.67 -2.01 7.38
N LYS A 12 9.91 -3.00 7.84
CA LYS A 12 10.23 -4.44 7.74
C LYS A 12 9.85 -5.04 6.38
N GLY A 13 9.41 -4.23 5.42
CA GLY A 13 8.95 -4.68 4.11
C GLY A 13 7.57 -5.34 4.11
N LYS A 14 6.78 -5.17 5.18
CA LYS A 14 5.42 -5.71 5.23
C LYS A 14 4.47 -4.81 4.45
N LYS A 15 3.55 -5.45 3.75
CA LYS A 15 2.43 -4.80 3.06
C LYS A 15 1.37 -4.43 4.08
N ILE A 16 0.87 -3.21 4.04
CA ILE A 16 -0.18 -2.75 4.96
C ILE A 16 -1.25 -1.97 4.23
N LYS A 17 -2.45 -1.92 4.80
CA LYS A 17 -3.51 -0.99 4.37
C LYS A 17 -4.26 -0.43 5.57
N HIS A 18 -4.93 0.69 5.38
CA HIS A 18 -5.91 1.17 6.34
C HIS A 18 -7.28 0.59 6.00
N LYS A 19 -8.06 0.18 7.02
CA LYS A 19 -9.39 -0.43 6.83
C LYS A 19 -10.41 0.46 6.10
N SER A 20 -10.21 1.77 6.11
CA SER A 20 -11.07 2.73 5.40
C SER A 20 -10.58 3.05 3.98
N TRP A 21 -9.52 2.40 3.50
CA TRP A 21 -9.07 2.56 2.13
C TRP A 21 -9.70 1.43 1.33
N ASP A 22 -10.44 1.80 0.29
CA ASP A 22 -11.12 0.83 -0.56
C ASP A 22 -10.12 0.07 -1.44
N SER A 23 -9.08 0.76 -1.92
CA SER A 23 -8.20 0.22 -2.96
C SER A 23 -6.70 0.46 -2.81
N LEU A 24 -6.26 1.16 -1.76
CA LEU A 24 -4.86 1.56 -1.61
C LEU A 24 -4.09 0.59 -0.70
N ILE A 25 -2.94 0.11 -1.15
CA ILE A 25 -2.02 -0.73 -0.36
C ILE A 25 -0.67 -0.02 -0.27
N VAL A 26 -0.06 -0.05 0.91
CA VAL A 26 1.35 0.36 1.09
C VAL A 26 2.25 -0.82 0.79
N ASP A 27 3.12 -0.64 -0.19
CA ASP A 27 4.02 -1.68 -0.67
C ASP A 27 5.30 -1.80 0.18
N GLY A 28 5.70 -0.74 0.87
CA GLY A 28 6.92 -0.74 1.66
C GLY A 28 7.80 0.48 1.36
N PHE A 29 9.08 0.35 1.67
CA PHE A 29 10.08 1.38 1.36
C PHE A 29 10.81 1.11 0.05
N TYR A 30 11.04 2.19 -0.69
CA TYR A 30 12.03 2.31 -1.74
C TYR A 30 13.18 3.20 -1.23
N GLY A 31 14.42 2.72 -1.31
CA GLY A 31 15.59 3.52 -0.95
C GLY A 31 15.66 4.02 0.50
N ASN A 32 14.94 3.39 1.44
CA ASN A 32 14.81 3.76 2.87
C ASN A 32 14.16 5.13 3.17
N THR A 33 13.93 5.98 2.18
CA THR A 33 13.37 7.33 2.36
C THR A 33 11.96 7.47 1.80
N THR A 34 11.63 6.67 0.78
CA THR A 34 10.39 6.80 0.03
C THR A 34 9.45 5.63 0.34
N VAL A 35 8.20 5.93 0.68
CA VAL A 35 7.13 4.95 0.86
C VAL A 35 6.39 4.78 -0.47
N SER A 36 6.28 3.54 -0.94
CA SER A 36 5.52 3.16 -2.15
C SER A 36 4.13 2.70 -1.76
N LEU A 37 3.12 3.12 -2.53
CA LEU A 37 1.75 2.65 -2.44
C LEU A 37 1.22 2.34 -3.83
N THR A 38 0.29 1.40 -3.94
CA THR A 38 -0.36 1.04 -5.21
C THR A 38 -1.88 1.03 -5.01
N ASP A 39 -2.61 1.61 -5.97
CA ASP A 39 -4.08 1.54 -6.01
C ASP A 39 -4.61 0.37 -6.85
N ASP A 40 -5.93 0.16 -6.83
CA ASP A 40 -6.65 -0.87 -7.61
C ASP A 40 -6.66 -0.65 -9.13
N ARG A 41 -5.92 0.35 -9.63
CA ARG A 41 -5.65 0.54 -11.06
C ARG A 41 -4.20 0.20 -11.41
N GLY A 42 -3.41 -0.19 -10.41
CA GLY A 42 -2.00 -0.53 -10.57
C GLY A 42 -1.14 0.71 -10.66
N TYR A 43 -1.66 1.89 -10.29
CA TYR A 43 -0.90 3.13 -10.33
C TYR A 43 -0.04 3.26 -9.06
N PRO A 44 1.29 3.40 -9.21
CA PRO A 44 2.17 3.58 -8.07
C PRO A 44 2.18 5.04 -7.62
N TYR A 45 2.15 5.24 -6.30
CA TYR A 45 2.33 6.53 -5.64
C TYR A 45 3.57 6.47 -4.75
N TYR A 46 4.38 7.52 -4.80
CA TYR A 46 5.60 7.64 -4.03
C TYR A 46 5.51 8.85 -3.11
N PHE A 47 5.85 8.65 -1.84
CA PHE A 47 5.91 9.71 -0.85
C PHE A 47 7.24 9.66 -0.13
N GLU A 48 7.90 10.79 0.06
CA GLU A 48 8.90 10.88 1.12
C GLU A 48 8.27 10.53 2.47
N LEU A 49 9.04 9.90 3.35
CA LEU A 49 8.54 9.43 4.64
C LEU A 49 7.83 10.55 5.42
N ASP A 50 8.41 11.74 5.47
CA ASP A 50 7.82 12.87 6.20
C ASP A 50 6.46 13.30 5.63
N ASP A 51 6.30 13.27 4.31
CA ASP A 51 5.03 13.60 3.67
C ASP A 51 3.99 12.51 3.86
N PHE A 52 4.40 11.24 3.82
CA PHE A 52 3.54 10.12 4.20
C PHE A 52 3.04 10.27 5.65
N LEU A 53 3.94 10.59 6.59
CA LEU A 53 3.61 10.79 8.01
C LEU A 53 2.66 11.96 8.20
N LYS A 54 2.87 13.10 7.51
CA LYS A 54 1.96 14.25 7.56
C LYS A 54 0.58 13.92 6.99
N ARG A 55 0.53 13.26 5.83
CA ARG A 55 -0.73 12.98 5.11
C ARG A 55 -1.58 11.93 5.80
N PHE A 56 -0.96 10.86 6.28
CA PHE A 56 -1.66 9.69 6.82
C PHE A 56 -1.59 9.57 8.35
N GLY A 57 -0.80 10.41 9.02
CA GLY A 57 -0.69 10.43 10.47
C GLY A 57 -1.98 10.82 11.21
N LYS A 58 -3.00 11.32 10.51
CA LYS A 58 -4.36 11.52 11.04
C LYS A 58 -5.10 10.20 11.30
N PHE A 59 -4.77 9.13 10.56
CA PHE A 59 -5.34 7.80 10.75
C PHE A 59 -4.62 7.07 11.88
N LYS A 60 -5.00 7.36 13.14
CA LYS A 60 -4.25 6.85 14.31
C LYS A 60 -4.33 5.33 14.49
N ASN A 61 -5.44 4.72 14.12
CA ASN A 61 -5.75 3.29 14.27
C ASN A 61 -6.23 2.72 12.95
N GLY A 62 -6.69 1.46 12.92
CA GLY A 62 -7.36 0.89 11.74
C GLY A 62 -6.42 0.33 10.67
N TRP A 63 -5.12 0.31 10.91
CA TRP A 63 -4.15 -0.30 10.01
C TRP A 63 -4.13 -1.83 10.16
N VAL A 64 -3.92 -2.55 9.07
CA VAL A 64 -3.86 -4.01 9.02
C VAL A 64 -2.73 -4.47 8.11
N LEU A 65 -2.14 -5.62 8.43
CA LEU A 65 -1.22 -6.30 7.52
C LEU A 65 -2.03 -6.83 6.34
N VAL A 66 -1.49 -6.68 5.14
CA VAL A 66 -1.99 -7.36 3.95
C VAL A 66 -1.27 -8.70 3.86
N SER A 67 -2.02 -9.79 3.76
CA SER A 67 -1.44 -11.12 3.59
C SER A 67 -0.85 -11.29 2.19
N ILE A 68 0.10 -12.22 2.02
CA ILE A 68 0.67 -12.51 0.69
C ILE A 68 -0.44 -12.92 -0.28
N LYS A 69 -1.39 -13.74 0.16
CA LYS A 69 -2.54 -14.18 -0.65
C LYS A 69 -3.38 -12.99 -1.13
N GLU A 70 -3.76 -12.11 -0.21
CA GLU A 70 -4.53 -10.90 -0.52
C GLU A 70 -3.77 -9.97 -1.48
N TYR A 71 -2.46 -9.85 -1.31
CA TYR A 71 -1.62 -9.04 -2.20
C TYR A 71 -1.53 -9.64 -3.62
N ILE A 72 -1.43 -10.97 -3.74
CA ILE A 72 -1.47 -11.65 -5.04
C ILE A 72 -2.82 -11.44 -5.73
N GLU A 73 -3.93 -11.62 -5.01
CA GLU A 73 -5.29 -11.38 -5.54
C GLU A 73 -5.44 -9.92 -6.02
N PHE A 74 -4.89 -8.97 -5.26
CA PHE A 74 -4.83 -7.56 -5.65
C PHE A 74 -4.01 -7.33 -6.93
N LEU A 75 -2.91 -8.05 -7.16
CA LEU A 75 -2.11 -7.89 -8.38
C LEU A 75 -2.75 -8.54 -9.61
N GLN A 76 -3.40 -9.70 -9.43
CA GLN A 76 -4.04 -10.44 -10.52
C GLN A 76 -5.13 -9.64 -11.24
N GLN A 77 -5.77 -8.68 -10.57
CA GLN A 77 -6.75 -7.80 -11.20
C GLN A 77 -6.14 -6.99 -12.37
N PHE A 78 -4.83 -6.74 -12.38
CA PHE A 78 -4.13 -6.02 -13.44
C PHE A 78 -3.79 -6.88 -14.65
N GLU A 79 -3.50 -8.16 -14.41
CA GLU A 79 -3.20 -9.12 -15.49
C GLU A 79 -4.45 -9.39 -16.33
N VAL A 80 -5.60 -9.56 -15.70
CA VAL A 80 -6.90 -9.80 -16.37
C VAL A 80 -7.35 -8.59 -17.21
N VAL A 81 -6.97 -7.37 -16.84
CA VAL A 81 -7.31 -6.15 -17.60
C VAL A 81 -6.49 -6.03 -18.89
N ASN A 82 -5.24 -6.51 -18.90
CA ASN A 82 -4.39 -6.42 -20.09
C ASN A 82 -4.77 -7.43 -21.18
N ASP A 83 -5.33 -8.59 -20.82
CA ASP A 83 -5.77 -9.61 -21.79
C ASP A 83 -7.09 -9.24 -22.50
N LYS A 84 -7.83 -8.25 -21.98
CA LYS A 84 -9.08 -7.73 -22.58
C LYS A 84 -8.89 -6.51 -23.48
N LYS A 85 -7.65 -6.06 -23.71
CA LYS A 85 -7.33 -4.98 -24.66
C LYS A 85 -6.67 -5.55 -25.92
N ILE A 86 -7.44 -6.30 -26.70
CA ILE A 86 -7.15 -6.57 -28.11
C ILE A 86 -8.24 -5.82 -28.90
N TYR A 87 -7.88 -4.64 -29.41
CA TYR A 87 -8.63 -3.93 -30.46
C TYR A 87 -7.67 -3.67 -31.62
#